data_AF-M1BFI7-F1
#
_entry.id   AF-M1BFI7-F1
#
_cell.length_a   1.000
_cell.length_b   1.000
_cell.length_c   1.000
_cell.angle_alpha   90.00
_cell.angle_beta   90.00
_cell.angle_gamma   90.00
#
_symmetry.space_group_name_H-M   'P 1'
#
loop_
_entity.id
_entity.type
_entity.pdbx_description
1 polymer ?
#
loop_
_entity_poly.entity_id
_entity_poly.type
_entity_poly.pdbx_seq_one_letter_code
_entity_poly.pdbx_strand_id
1 'polypeptide(L)'
;MGDFPEDFQVDTWRLIQLWIAEGFIRTSSGSRESLEEVAKHYLEDLISRNLIMAGKKRFNGEVKVCGIHDLLREFCLIEAEMTKFMYVARTPLSSAQRPSFRRFSMKEYYSVEDAYKLLPPVARSIYCFSYLELPFEPRIRLLPILPIYRHDPILHGFFSCFNHLRVLAIFHVWFSSFPLVITKLFHLRYTPSRLFFQNHLEACL
;
A
#
# COMPACT_ATOMS: atom_id res chain seq x y z
N MET A 1 6.15 8.06 2.31
CA MET A 1 6.80 7.65 3.57
C MET A 1 6.26 8.41 4.77
N GLY A 2 5.97 9.72 4.71
CA GLY A 2 5.30 10.42 5.83
C GLY A 2 3.92 9.84 6.21
N ASP A 3 3.28 9.15 5.26
CA ASP A 3 2.05 8.41 5.43
C ASP A 3 2.21 7.02 6.07
N PHE A 4 3.44 6.59 6.36
CA PHE A 4 3.66 5.27 6.95
C PHE A 4 3.37 5.36 8.46
N PRO A 5 3.05 4.24 9.13
CA PRO A 5 2.95 4.20 10.58
C PRO A 5 4.26 4.64 11.24
N GLU A 6 4.16 5.04 12.52
CA GLU A 6 5.35 5.34 13.32
C GLU A 6 6.21 4.06 13.44
N ASP A 7 7.54 4.23 13.45
CA ASP A 7 8.53 3.14 13.46
C ASP A 7 8.42 2.11 12.33
N PHE A 8 7.61 2.36 11.29
CA PHE A 8 7.37 1.38 10.24
C PHE A 8 8.61 1.16 9.37
N GLN A 9 9.13 -0.06 9.39
CA GLN A 9 10.24 -0.51 8.55
C GLN A 9 9.69 -1.13 7.25
N VAL A 10 9.92 -0.48 6.12
CA VAL A 10 9.50 -0.97 4.80
C VAL A 10 10.67 -1.63 4.07
N ASP A 11 10.40 -2.72 3.35
CA ASP A 11 11.37 -3.27 2.40
C ASP A 11 11.75 -2.23 1.34
N THR A 12 13.05 -2.02 1.15
CA THR A 12 13.59 -1.05 0.18
C THR A 12 13.10 -1.32 -1.24
N TRP A 13 13.04 -2.59 -1.64
CA TRP A 13 12.46 -2.99 -2.94
C TRP A 13 11.01 -2.53 -3.09
N ARG A 14 10.20 -2.74 -2.05
CA ARG A 14 8.79 -2.35 -2.04
C ARG A 14 8.63 -0.84 -2.13
N LEU A 15 9.46 -0.09 -1.42
CA LEU A 15 9.46 1.37 -1.47
C LEU A 15 9.79 1.91 -2.86
N ILE A 16 10.83 1.36 -3.51
CA ILE A 16 11.23 1.74 -4.88
C ILE A 16 10.07 1.52 -5.85
N GLN A 17 9.43 0.35 -5.80
CA GLN A 17 8.30 0.02 -6.67
C GLN A 17 7.10 0.97 -6.44
N LEU A 18 6.85 1.38 -5.19
CA LEU A 18 5.83 2.38 -4.88
C LEU A 18 6.16 3.75 -5.50
N TRP A 19 7.40 4.22 -5.39
CA TRP A 19 7.81 5.51 -5.97
C TRP A 19 7.72 5.52 -7.49
N ILE A 20 8.09 4.42 -8.14
CA ILE A 20 7.96 4.24 -9.59
C ILE A 20 6.48 4.28 -9.99
N ALA A 21 5.62 3.54 -9.27
CA ALA A 21 4.19 3.47 -9.58
C ALA A 21 3.43 4.79 -9.33
N GLU A 22 3.83 5.54 -8.29
CA GLU A 22 3.39 6.93 -8.05
C GLU A 22 3.86 7.90 -9.14
N GLY A 23 4.90 7.53 -9.90
CA GLY A 23 5.52 8.37 -10.93
C GLY A 23 6.42 9.46 -10.35
N PHE A 24 6.94 9.26 -9.14
CA PHE A 24 7.93 10.15 -8.52
C PHE A 24 9.30 10.02 -9.19
N ILE A 25 9.60 8.83 -9.69
CA ILE A 25 10.86 8.54 -10.37
C ILE A 25 10.70 8.82 -11.86
N ARG A 26 11.64 9.58 -12.42
CA ARG A 26 11.68 9.91 -13.84
C ARG A 26 13.11 9.78 -14.34
N THR A 27 13.27 9.17 -15.51
CA THR A 27 14.53 9.11 -16.25
C THR A 27 14.57 10.22 -17.30
N SER A 28 15.76 10.71 -17.60
CA SER A 28 15.97 11.67 -18.69
C SER A 28 15.92 10.95 -20.04
N SER A 29 15.43 11.65 -21.08
CA SER A 29 15.40 11.10 -22.43
C SER A 29 16.82 10.76 -22.89
N GLY A 30 17.11 9.47 -23.04
CA GLY A 30 18.43 8.96 -23.44
C GLY A 30 19.30 8.41 -22.32
N SER A 31 18.84 8.39 -21.05
CA SER A 31 19.56 7.67 -19.99
C SER A 31 19.51 6.16 -20.21
N ARG A 32 20.64 5.48 -19.95
CA ARG A 32 20.69 4.02 -19.91
C ARG A 32 20.23 3.44 -18.57
N GLU A 33 20.07 4.30 -17.56
CA GLU A 33 19.62 3.90 -16.23
C GLU A 33 18.14 3.52 -16.23
N SER A 34 17.85 2.41 -15.57
CA SER A 34 16.50 1.97 -15.25
C SER A 34 15.86 2.87 -14.19
N LEU A 35 14.52 2.85 -14.11
CA LEU A 35 13.80 3.60 -13.07
C LEU A 35 14.18 3.08 -11.67
N GLU A 36 14.46 1.78 -11.55
CA GLU A 36 14.92 1.15 -10.32
C GLU A 36 16.29 1.66 -9.86
N GLU A 37 17.24 1.83 -10.78
CA GLU A 37 18.56 2.39 -10.48
C GLU A 37 18.45 3.84 -10.02
N VAL A 38 17.70 4.67 -10.75
CA VAL A 38 17.44 6.07 -10.36
C VAL A 38 16.77 6.15 -8.98
N ALA A 39 15.78 5.29 -8.73
CA ALA A 39 15.11 5.23 -7.43
C ALA A 39 16.05 4.81 -6.29
N LYS A 40 16.97 3.88 -6.57
CA LYS A 40 17.98 3.43 -5.61
C LYS A 40 18.94 4.56 -5.26
N HIS A 41 19.40 5.33 -6.25
CA HIS A 41 20.23 6.51 -6.01
C HIS A 41 19.50 7.57 -5.17
N TYR A 42 18.22 7.84 -5.45
CA TYR A 42 17.43 8.74 -4.61
C TYR A 42 17.30 8.24 -3.17
N LEU A 43 17.13 6.93 -2.97
CA LEU A 43 17.07 6.36 -1.62
C LEU A 43 18.42 6.51 -0.89
N GLU A 44 19.53 6.22 -1.56
CA GLU A 44 20.88 6.38 -1.01
C GLU A 44 21.17 7.84 -0.62
N ASP A 45 20.74 8.79 -1.46
CA ASP A 45 20.83 10.23 -1.17
C ASP A 45 19.99 10.64 0.04
N LEU A 46 18.75 10.14 0.14
CA LEU A 46 17.89 10.43 1.29
C LEU A 46 18.45 9.82 2.59
N ILE A 47 19.08 8.65 2.52
CA ILE A 47 19.75 8.02 3.66
C ILE A 47 21.00 8.82 4.05
N SER A 48 21.84 9.21 3.10
CA SER A 48 23.07 9.99 3.39
C SER A 48 22.79 11.35 4.01
N ARG A 49 21.61 11.93 3.71
CA ARG A 49 21.12 13.17 4.31
C ARG A 49 20.35 12.98 5.63
N ASN A 50 20.32 11.76 6.16
CA ASN A 50 19.55 11.38 7.36
C ASN A 50 18.06 11.72 7.27
N LEU A 51 17.49 11.70 6.06
CA LEU A 51 16.05 11.87 5.85
C LEU A 51 15.30 10.54 5.96
N ILE A 52 16.00 9.45 5.66
CA ILE A 52 15.53 8.08 5.79
C ILE A 52 16.53 7.30 6.64
N MET A 53 16.03 6.55 7.62
CA MET A 53 16.81 5.63 8.43
C MET A 53 17.05 4.34 7.66
N ALA A 54 18.33 3.96 7.51
CA ALA A 54 18.68 2.61 7.09
C ALA A 54 18.47 1.65 8.26
N GLY A 55 17.64 0.62 8.05
CA GLY A 55 17.42 -0.45 9.01
C GLY A 55 18.35 -1.64 8.74
N LYS A 56 17.77 -2.84 8.64
CA LYS A 56 18.52 -4.07 8.34
C LYS A 56 19.23 -3.96 6.99
N LYS A 57 20.46 -4.45 6.93
CA LYS A 57 21.22 -4.64 5.68
C LYS A 57 21.24 -6.11 5.26
N ARG A 58 21.40 -6.35 3.97
CA ARG A 58 21.65 -7.67 3.38
C ARG A 58 23.13 -8.03 3.53
N PHE A 59 23.48 -9.29 3.26
CA PHE A 59 24.87 -9.76 3.28
C PHE A 59 25.79 -9.02 2.29
N ASN A 60 25.24 -8.51 1.19
CA ASN A 60 25.95 -7.70 0.20
C ASN A 60 26.09 -6.21 0.61
N GLY A 61 25.71 -5.85 1.84
CA GLY A 61 25.80 -4.48 2.36
C GLY A 61 24.64 -3.56 1.98
N GLU A 62 23.75 -3.99 1.06
CA GLU A 62 22.60 -3.19 0.64
C GLU A 62 21.56 -3.06 1.77
N VAL A 63 20.91 -1.90 1.85
CA VAL A 63 19.82 -1.67 2.79
C VAL A 63 18.63 -2.54 2.39
N LYS A 64 18.21 -3.45 3.28
CA LYS A 64 17.08 -4.35 3.08
C LYS A 64 15.77 -3.64 3.43
N VAL A 65 15.75 -2.98 4.58
CA VAL A 65 14.59 -2.25 5.09
C VAL A 65 15.02 -0.86 5.52
N CYS A 66 14.10 0.10 5.39
CA CYS A 66 14.30 1.47 5.78
C CYS A 66 13.04 2.05 6.44
N GLY A 67 13.21 3.13 7.20
CA GLY A 67 12.13 3.84 7.88
C GLY A 67 12.33 5.35 7.79
N ILE A 68 11.31 6.13 8.13
CA ILE A 68 11.41 7.59 8.25
C ILE A 68 11.53 7.96 9.73
N HIS A 69 12.32 8.98 10.06
CA HIS A 69 12.38 9.50 11.42
C HIS A 69 11.03 10.13 11.84
N ASP A 70 10.62 9.97 13.10
CA ASP A 70 9.30 10.43 13.56
C ASP A 70 9.09 11.94 13.40
N LEU A 71 10.12 12.74 13.63
CA LEU A 71 10.07 14.20 13.42
C LEU A 71 9.85 14.56 11.94
N LEU A 72 10.55 13.88 11.02
CA LEU A 72 10.40 14.11 9.58
C LEU A 72 9.06 13.58 9.06
N ARG A 73 8.56 12.50 9.67
CA ARG A 73 7.23 11.96 9.40
C ARG A 73 6.16 12.96 9.80
N GLU A 74 6.25 13.53 11.00
CA GLU A 74 5.29 14.54 11.46
C GLU A 74 5.32 15.78 10.58
N PHE A 75 6.51 16.27 10.22
CA PHE A 75 6.68 17.34 9.24
C PHE A 75 5.98 17.03 7.91
N CYS A 76 6.17 15.82 7.37
CA CYS A 76 5.53 15.39 6.14
C CYS A 76 4.00 15.32 6.25
N LEU A 77 3.44 14.97 7.41
CA LEU A 77 1.99 14.92 7.63
C LEU A 77 1.38 16.33 7.63
N ILE A 78 2.05 17.28 8.30
CA ILE A 78 1.66 18.70 8.30
C ILE A 78 1.66 19.24 6.87
N GLU A 79 2.77 19.05 6.14
CA GLU A 79 2.88 19.50 4.74
C GLU A 79 1.84 18.85 3.82
N ALA A 80 1.55 17.55 4.01
CA ALA A 80 0.57 16.85 3.20
C ALA A 80 -0.87 17.39 3.41
N GLU A 81 -1.20 17.78 4.63
CA GLU A 81 -2.48 18.41 4.95
C GLU A 81 -2.57 19.82 4.34
N MET A 82 -1.54 20.65 4.55
CA MET A 82 -1.48 22.02 4.01
C MET A 82 -1.59 22.06 2.48
N THR A 83 -0.88 21.15 1.80
CA THR A 83 -0.86 21.07 0.32
C THR A 83 -2.01 20.27 -0.27
N LYS A 84 -2.85 19.66 0.58
CA LYS A 84 -3.86 18.67 0.21
C LYS A 84 -3.31 17.51 -0.64
N PHE A 85 -2.04 17.16 -0.42
CA PHE A 85 -1.33 16.14 -1.19
C PHE A 85 -1.87 14.73 -0.90
N MET A 86 -2.24 14.47 0.36
CA MET A 86 -2.75 13.18 0.81
C MET A 86 -3.71 13.35 1.99
N TYR A 87 -4.71 12.48 2.05
CA TYR A 87 -5.53 12.29 3.23
C TYR A 87 -5.04 11.10 4.04
N VAL A 88 -4.81 11.30 5.33
CA VAL A 88 -4.48 10.23 6.28
C VAL A 88 -5.66 10.07 7.23
N ALA A 89 -6.37 8.95 7.12
CA ALA A 89 -7.46 8.61 8.02
C ALA A 89 -6.89 8.28 9.40
N ARG A 90 -7.19 9.13 10.39
CA ARG A 90 -6.82 8.97 11.81
C ARG A 90 -8.01 8.65 12.71
N THR A 91 -9.24 8.78 12.20
CA THR A 91 -10.51 8.45 12.87
C THR A 91 -11.57 8.15 11.80
N PRO A 92 -12.64 7.40 12.10
CA PRO A 92 -13.76 7.28 11.19
C PRO A 92 -14.37 8.67 10.96
N LEU A 93 -14.25 9.20 9.73
CA LEU A 93 -14.86 10.46 9.34
C LEU A 93 -16.36 10.43 9.64
N SER A 94 -16.83 11.52 10.25
CA SER A 94 -18.18 12.00 10.00
C SER A 94 -18.36 12.12 8.48
N SER A 95 -19.34 11.41 7.93
CA SER A 95 -19.67 11.35 6.49
C SER A 95 -19.85 12.69 5.77
N ALA A 96 -19.87 13.81 6.50
CA ALA A 96 -20.16 15.15 6.00
C ALA A 96 -19.06 15.79 5.14
N GLN A 97 -17.82 15.27 5.16
CA GLN A 97 -16.75 15.74 4.28
C GLN A 97 -16.06 14.54 3.65
N ARG A 98 -16.39 14.26 2.38
CA ARG A 98 -15.59 13.40 1.50
C ARG A 98 -14.62 14.29 0.74
N PRO A 99 -13.42 14.56 1.28
CA PRO A 99 -12.52 15.45 0.61
C PRO A 99 -11.96 14.81 -0.67
N SER A 100 -11.84 15.63 -1.73
CA SER A 100 -11.35 15.21 -3.05
C SER A 100 -9.82 15.02 -3.06
N PHE A 101 -9.30 14.16 -2.18
CA PHE A 101 -7.88 13.80 -2.20
C PHE A 101 -7.61 12.72 -3.23
N ARG A 102 -6.46 12.85 -3.92
CA ARG A 102 -6.01 11.88 -4.92
C ARG A 102 -5.18 10.76 -4.29
N ARG A 103 -4.69 10.94 -3.07
CA ARG A 103 -3.96 9.94 -2.29
C ARG A 103 -4.62 9.75 -0.94
N PHE A 104 -4.79 8.50 -0.55
CA PHE A 104 -5.47 8.12 0.67
C PHE A 104 -4.64 7.08 1.42
N SER A 105 -4.49 7.26 2.73
CA SER A 105 -3.81 6.31 3.62
C SER A 105 -4.69 5.97 4.82
N MET A 106 -4.87 4.68 5.09
CA MET A 106 -5.53 4.16 6.29
C MET A 106 -4.51 3.49 7.20
N LYS A 107 -4.46 3.96 8.45
CA LYS A 107 -3.51 3.49 9.47
C LYS A 107 -4.15 2.62 10.55
N GLU A 108 -5.43 2.83 10.83
CA GLU A 108 -6.17 2.14 11.89
C GLU A 108 -7.08 1.04 11.35
N TYR A 109 -7.52 0.16 12.25
CA TYR A 109 -8.49 -0.87 11.93
C TYR A 109 -9.81 -0.25 11.43
N TYR A 110 -10.29 -0.70 10.27
CA TYR A 110 -11.57 -0.28 9.71
C TYR A 110 -12.40 -1.50 9.29
N SER A 111 -13.70 -1.48 9.63
CA SER A 111 -14.68 -2.33 8.94
C SER A 111 -14.68 -1.98 7.44
N VAL A 112 -14.94 -2.96 6.58
CA VAL A 112 -15.06 -2.74 5.13
C VAL A 112 -16.11 -1.66 4.81
N GLU A 113 -17.18 -1.60 5.59
CA GLU A 113 -18.26 -0.63 5.43
C GLU A 113 -17.79 0.81 5.68
N ASP A 114 -16.95 1.00 6.69
CA ASP A 114 -16.39 2.31 7.00
C ASP A 114 -15.28 2.66 6.01
N ALA A 115 -14.43 1.69 5.63
CA ALA A 115 -13.44 1.89 4.57
C ALA A 115 -14.12 2.34 3.25
N TYR A 116 -15.26 1.75 2.89
CA TYR A 116 -16.05 2.15 1.72
C TYR A 116 -16.59 3.58 1.81
N LYS A 117 -17.03 4.03 3.00
CA LYS A 117 -17.48 5.41 3.20
C LYS A 117 -16.33 6.40 3.10
N LEU A 118 -15.16 6.03 3.64
CA LEU A 118 -13.97 6.87 3.74
C LEU A 118 -13.25 7.04 2.39
N LEU A 119 -13.25 6.01 1.54
CA LEU A 119 -12.49 6.02 0.31
C LEU A 119 -13.16 6.85 -0.79
N PRO A 120 -12.47 7.85 -1.36
CA PRO A 120 -13.01 8.62 -2.46
C PRO A 120 -12.90 7.82 -3.77
N PRO A 121 -13.97 7.74 -4.59
CA PRO A 121 -13.94 7.07 -5.91
C PRO A 121 -12.89 7.66 -6.87
N VAL A 122 -12.48 8.91 -6.63
CA VAL A 122 -11.45 9.63 -7.39
C VAL A 122 -10.02 9.37 -6.92
N ALA A 123 -9.82 8.52 -5.90
CA ALA A 123 -8.49 8.15 -5.41
C ALA A 123 -7.65 7.53 -6.53
N ARG A 124 -6.42 8.01 -6.66
CA ARG A 124 -5.40 7.47 -7.57
C ARG A 124 -4.39 6.60 -6.83
N SER A 125 -4.21 6.82 -5.54
CA SER A 125 -3.34 6.01 -4.70
C SER A 125 -4.00 5.71 -3.36
N ILE A 126 -4.02 4.44 -2.97
CA ILE A 126 -4.56 3.96 -1.69
C ILE A 126 -3.48 3.15 -0.97
N TYR A 127 -3.18 3.54 0.26
CA TYR A 127 -2.25 2.87 1.16
C TYR A 127 -3.04 2.30 2.34
N CYS A 128 -2.98 0.98 2.52
CA CYS A 128 -3.65 0.27 3.61
C CYS A 128 -2.63 -0.38 4.52
N PHE A 129 -2.44 0.21 5.70
CA PHE A 129 -1.55 -0.31 6.74
C PHE A 129 -2.27 -1.14 7.81
N SER A 130 -3.60 -1.15 7.83
CA SER A 130 -4.39 -1.89 8.81
C SER A 130 -4.93 -3.22 8.29
N TYR A 131 -5.36 -4.06 9.24
CA TYR A 131 -6.17 -5.23 8.96
C TYR A 131 -7.56 -4.77 8.50
N LEU A 132 -7.93 -5.11 7.28
CA LEU A 132 -9.32 -5.08 6.82
C LEU A 132 -9.91 -6.44 7.21
N GLU A 133 -10.85 -6.49 8.16
CA GLU A 133 -11.69 -7.67 8.36
C GLU A 133 -12.62 -7.79 7.16
N LEU A 134 -12.11 -8.46 6.13
CA LEU A 134 -12.96 -8.95 5.05
C LEU A 134 -13.89 -10.00 5.68
N PRO A 135 -15.22 -9.89 5.50
CA PRO A 135 -16.16 -10.82 6.11
C PRO A 135 -15.75 -12.25 5.78
N PHE A 136 -15.23 -12.93 6.80
CA PHE A 136 -14.79 -14.31 6.68
C PHE A 136 -16.06 -15.14 6.63
N GLU A 137 -16.55 -15.46 5.43
CA GLU A 137 -17.66 -16.40 5.28
C GLU A 137 -17.26 -17.73 5.95
N PRO A 138 -17.98 -18.20 6.97
CA PRO A 138 -17.62 -19.42 7.67
C PRO A 138 -17.66 -20.61 6.72
N ARG A 139 -16.65 -21.44 6.86
CA ARG A 139 -16.39 -22.65 6.07
C ARG A 139 -17.63 -23.56 5.98
N ILE A 140 -18.34 -23.52 4.86
CA ILE A 140 -19.08 -24.71 4.41
C ILE A 140 -18.05 -25.66 3.81
N ARG A 141 -17.61 -26.66 4.60
CA ARG A 141 -16.77 -27.76 4.14
C ARG A 141 -17.58 -28.66 3.19
N LEU A 142 -17.63 -28.32 1.92
CA LEU A 142 -18.04 -29.25 0.88
C LEU A 142 -16.89 -29.41 -0.11
N LEU A 143 -16.18 -30.54 0.08
CA LEU A 143 -15.23 -31.22 -0.80
C LEU A 143 -13.89 -30.50 -1.13
N PRO A 144 -12.74 -31.19 -0.97
CA PRO A 144 -11.41 -30.65 -1.27
C PRO A 144 -11.08 -30.87 -2.74
N ILE A 145 -11.75 -30.19 -3.66
CA ILE A 145 -11.42 -30.28 -5.08
C ILE A 145 -11.38 -28.88 -5.68
N LEU A 146 -10.16 -28.45 -5.96
CA LEU A 146 -9.72 -27.24 -6.67
C LEU A 146 -9.80 -25.91 -5.90
N PRO A 147 -8.77 -25.03 -5.99
CA PRO A 147 -8.83 -23.66 -5.49
C PRO A 147 -9.80 -22.87 -6.39
N ILE A 148 -11.09 -23.03 -6.15
CA ILE A 148 -12.12 -22.24 -6.82
C ILE A 148 -11.89 -20.79 -6.37
N TYR A 149 -11.50 -19.93 -7.30
CA TYR A 149 -11.44 -18.48 -7.15
C TYR A 149 -12.82 -17.99 -6.69
N ARG A 150 -13.08 -17.99 -5.39
CA ARG A 150 -14.35 -17.52 -4.85
C ARG A 150 -14.37 -16.02 -4.99
N HIS A 151 -15.32 -15.57 -5.79
CA HIS A 151 -15.59 -14.17 -6.04
C HIS A 151 -16.21 -13.60 -4.76
N ASP A 152 -15.39 -12.99 -3.90
CA ASP A 152 -15.88 -12.33 -2.69
C ASP A 152 -16.66 -11.06 -3.11
N PRO A 153 -17.99 -11.02 -2.93
CA PRO A 153 -18.82 -9.91 -3.40
C PRO A 153 -18.52 -8.60 -2.68
N ILE A 154 -18.01 -8.66 -1.44
CA ILE A 154 -17.62 -7.49 -0.65
C ILE A 154 -16.35 -6.87 -1.22
N LEU A 155 -15.33 -7.70 -1.50
CA LEU A 155 -14.12 -7.23 -2.19
C LEU A 155 -14.42 -6.72 -3.60
N HIS A 156 -15.34 -7.37 -4.31
CA HIS A 156 -15.76 -6.90 -5.62
C HIS A 156 -16.45 -5.54 -5.53
N GLY A 157 -17.40 -5.37 -4.61
CA GLY A 157 -18.05 -4.07 -4.38
C GLY A 157 -17.05 -2.98 -4.02
N PHE A 158 -16.10 -3.29 -3.13
CA PHE A 158 -15.06 -2.37 -2.69
C PHE A 158 -14.16 -1.92 -3.85
N PHE A 159 -13.56 -2.85 -4.60
CA PHE A 159 -12.60 -2.49 -5.66
C PHE A 159 -13.25 -1.93 -6.93
N SER A 160 -14.53 -2.25 -7.19
CA SER A 160 -15.25 -1.75 -8.38
C SER A 160 -15.47 -0.24 -8.39
N CYS A 161 -15.26 0.45 -7.25
CA CYS A 161 -15.44 1.89 -7.15
C CYS A 161 -14.23 2.71 -7.63
N PHE A 162 -13.08 2.09 -7.91
CA PHE A 162 -11.82 2.80 -8.14
C PHE A 162 -11.32 2.75 -9.59
N ASN A 163 -12.06 3.36 -10.51
CA ASN A 163 -11.74 3.33 -11.94
C ASN A 163 -10.43 4.08 -12.32
N HIS A 164 -9.87 4.88 -11.41
CA HIS A 164 -8.65 5.68 -11.65
C HIS A 164 -7.45 5.26 -10.79
N LEU A 165 -7.56 4.13 -10.08
CA LEU A 165 -6.51 3.69 -9.17
C LEU A 165 -5.25 3.30 -9.92
N ARG A 166 -4.12 3.88 -9.48
CA ARG A 166 -2.77 3.61 -9.99
C ARG A 166 -1.93 2.85 -9.00
N VAL A 167 -2.10 3.13 -7.71
CA VAL A 167 -1.32 2.51 -6.64
C VAL A 167 -2.28 1.94 -5.61
N LEU A 168 -2.18 0.64 -5.37
CA LEU A 168 -2.86 -0.05 -4.29
C LEU A 168 -1.81 -0.74 -3.42
N ALA A 169 -1.47 -0.14 -2.29
CA ALA A 169 -0.43 -0.60 -1.40
C ALA A 169 -1.05 -1.21 -0.14
N ILE A 170 -1.16 -2.54 -0.09
CA ILE A 170 -1.76 -3.24 1.05
C ILE A 170 -0.66 -3.94 1.85
N PHE A 171 -0.43 -3.53 3.09
CA PHE A 171 0.69 -4.01 3.92
C PHE A 171 0.31 -5.15 4.86
N HIS A 172 -0.91 -5.17 5.39
CA HIS A 172 -1.36 -6.11 6.43
C HIS A 172 -2.74 -6.75 6.13
N VAL A 173 -2.97 -7.21 4.89
CA VAL A 173 -4.21 -7.93 4.54
C VAL A 173 -3.90 -9.29 3.95
N TRP A 174 -4.62 -10.27 4.43
CA TRP A 174 -4.59 -11.65 3.97
C TRP A 174 -5.79 -11.87 3.05
N PHE A 175 -5.53 -12.39 1.86
CA PHE A 175 -6.61 -12.78 0.96
C PHE A 175 -6.72 -14.30 0.97
N SER A 176 -7.94 -14.82 1.13
CA SER A 176 -8.20 -16.25 0.95
C SER A 176 -8.03 -16.68 -0.51
N SER A 177 -8.25 -15.76 -1.46
CA SER A 177 -8.01 -15.95 -2.89
C SER A 177 -7.71 -14.61 -3.58
N PHE A 178 -7.02 -14.64 -4.73
CA PHE A 178 -6.62 -13.41 -5.42
C PHE A 178 -7.86 -12.65 -5.90
N PRO A 179 -8.07 -11.37 -5.54
CA PRO A 179 -9.27 -10.65 -5.97
C PRO A 179 -9.13 -10.31 -7.46
N LEU A 180 -9.77 -11.09 -8.33
CA LEU A 180 -9.74 -10.89 -9.78
C LEU A 180 -10.23 -9.49 -10.20
N VAL A 181 -10.94 -8.79 -9.33
CA VAL A 181 -11.40 -7.41 -9.54
C VAL A 181 -10.24 -6.42 -9.67
N ILE A 182 -9.11 -6.72 -9.02
CA ILE A 182 -7.88 -5.94 -9.16
C ILE A 182 -7.39 -5.96 -10.61
N THR A 183 -7.61 -7.06 -11.37
CA THR A 183 -7.20 -7.12 -12.78
C THR A 183 -8.04 -6.21 -13.68
N LYS A 184 -9.21 -5.75 -13.22
CA LYS A 184 -10.04 -4.77 -13.94
C LYS A 184 -9.56 -3.33 -13.73
N LEU A 185 -8.61 -3.09 -12.81
CA LEU A 185 -8.01 -1.79 -12.56
C LEU A 185 -6.90 -1.51 -13.58
N PHE A 186 -7.28 -1.08 -14.78
CA PHE A 186 -6.39 -0.88 -15.93
C PHE A 186 -5.29 0.18 -15.72
N HIS A 187 -5.44 1.07 -14.74
CA HIS A 187 -4.42 2.07 -14.40
C HIS A 187 -3.43 1.62 -13.33
N LEU A 188 -3.62 0.43 -12.74
CA LEU A 188 -2.85 -0.06 -11.62
C LEU A 188 -1.43 -0.42 -12.06
N ARG A 189 -0.44 0.28 -11.50
CA ARG A 189 0.99 0.11 -11.78
C ARG A 189 1.72 -0.63 -10.67
N TYR A 190 1.09 -0.78 -9.51
CA TYR A 190 1.64 -1.51 -8.38
C TYR A 190 0.58 -2.35 -7.69
N THR A 191 0.86 -3.65 -7.61
CA THR A 191 0.21 -4.62 -6.72
C THR A 191 1.29 -5.35 -5.93
N PRO A 192 1.16 -5.52 -4.61
CA PRO A 192 2.11 -6.34 -3.86
C PRO A 192 2.21 -7.74 -4.48
N SER A 193 3.42 -8.17 -4.85
CA SER A 193 3.68 -9.50 -5.43
C SER A 193 3.46 -10.66 -4.45
N ARG A 194 3.28 -10.34 -3.16
CA ARG A 194 2.85 -11.26 -2.11
C ARG A 194 1.57 -10.72 -1.46
N LEU A 195 0.43 -11.01 -2.07
CA LEU A 195 -0.79 -11.18 -1.29
C LEU A 195 -0.63 -12.54 -0.60
N PHE A 196 -0.38 -12.55 0.70
CA PHE A 196 -0.19 -13.80 1.42
C PHE A 196 -1.53 -14.56 1.43
N PHE A 197 -1.55 -15.71 0.76
CA PHE A 197 -2.66 -16.66 0.80
C PHE A 197 -2.50 -17.52 2.04
N GLN A 198 -3.59 -17.77 2.76
CA GLN A 198 -3.58 -18.70 3.88
C GLN A 198 -3.43 -20.14 3.36
N ASN A 199 -2.20 -20.54 3.10
CA ASN A 199 -1.84 -21.94 3.19
C ASN A 199 -1.63 -22.22 4.68
N HIS A 200 -2.60 -22.90 5.30
CA HIS A 200 -2.40 -23.56 6.58
C HIS A 200 -1.15 -24.43 6.46
N LEU A 201 0.00 -23.97 6.94
CA LEU A 201 1.20 -24.73 7.31
C LEU A 201 2.20 -23.77 7.98
N GLU A 202 1.83 -23.22 9.14
CA GLU A 202 2.82 -22.84 10.16
C GLU A 202 2.65 -23.79 11.34
N ALA A 203 3.21 -24.98 11.17
CA ALA A 203 3.69 -25.81 12.25
C ALA A 203 5.01 -26.40 11.76
N CYS A 204 6.11 -25.72 12.09
CA CYS A 204 7.49 -26.21 12.22
C CYS A 204 8.46 -25.02 12.15
N LEU A 205 8.63 -24.32 13.28
CA LEU A 205 9.91 -24.00 13.88
C LEU A 205 9.71 -23.95 15.40
#